data_AF-A0AAV3L066-F1
#
_entry.id   AF-A0AAV3L066-F1
#
_cell.length_a   1.000
_cell.length_b   1.000
_cell.length_c   1.000
_cell.angle_alpha   90.00
_cell.angle_beta   90.00
_cell.angle_gamma   90.00
#
_symmetry.space_group_name_H-M   'P 1'
#
loop_
_entity.id
_entity.type
_entity.pdbx_description
1 polymer ?
#
loop_
_entity_poly.entity_id
_entity_poly.type
_entity_poly.pdbx_seq_one_letter_code
_entity_poly.pdbx_strand_id
1 'polypeptide(L)'
;MYYFQQSYLPAILNKAISIGDTGVHIFFFCSGFGLYLSYLKKPITLGEFLQKRFIKIYIPYIIVITVSVLLPYMTQDLNAAKVYLSHVLLFKIFLPVYEESLGPFGLFRQLFSSISYSYQL
;
A
#
# COMPACT_ATOMS: atom_id res chain seq x y z
N MET A 1 -8.13 17.63 -1.18
CA MET A 1 -8.53 16.89 0.02
C MET A 1 -9.44 17.76 0.90
N TYR A 2 -10.60 18.18 0.38
CA TYR A 2 -11.57 19.05 1.08
C TYR A 2 -12.91 18.32 1.35
N TYR A 3 -13.15 17.20 0.65
CA TYR A 3 -14.44 16.50 0.68
C TYR A 3 -14.68 15.59 1.91
N PHE A 4 -13.65 15.31 2.73
CA PHE A 4 -13.80 14.47 3.93
C PHE A 4 -14.21 15.23 5.20
N GLN A 5 -14.16 16.56 5.20
CA GLN A 5 -14.52 17.38 6.37
C GLN A 5 -16.04 17.50 6.60
N GLN A 6 -16.86 17.12 5.61
CA GLN A 6 -18.33 17.20 5.70
C GLN A 6 -18.98 15.94 6.31
N SER A 7 -18.18 15.02 6.87
CA SER A 7 -18.72 13.90 7.65
C SER A 7 -18.80 14.34 9.10
N TYR A 8 -19.92 14.08 9.77
CA TYR A 8 -20.18 14.32 11.20
C TYR A 8 -19.23 13.49 12.08
N LEU A 9 -17.94 13.83 12.06
CA LEU A 9 -16.90 13.21 12.86
C LEU A 9 -16.63 14.09 14.08
N PRO A 10 -16.44 13.48 15.27
CA PRO A 10 -16.15 14.23 16.48
C PRO A 10 -14.91 15.11 16.28
N ALA A 11 -14.93 16.33 16.84
CA ALA A 11 -13.91 17.36 16.61
C ALA A 11 -12.46 16.87 16.88
N ILE A 12 -12.30 15.95 17.83
CA ILE A 12 -11.00 15.30 18.13
C ILE A 12 -10.44 14.54 16.92
N LEU A 13 -11.30 13.83 16.17
CA LEU A 13 -10.89 12.95 15.09
C LEU A 13 -10.51 13.77 13.85
N ASN A 14 -11.27 14.82 13.55
CA ASN A 14 -10.92 15.77 12.49
C ASN A 14 -9.59 16.47 12.76
N LYS A 15 -9.31 16.82 14.02
CA LYS A 15 -8.02 17.40 14.40
C LYS A 15 -6.88 16.39 14.27
N ALA A 16 -7.09 15.13 14.67
CA ALA A 16 -6.11 14.07 14.51
C ALA A 16 -5.78 13.77 13.04
N ILE A 17 -6.79 13.75 12.16
CA ILE A 17 -6.60 13.55 10.71
C ILE A 17 -5.80 14.72 10.11
N SER A 18 -6.14 15.96 10.46
CA SER A 18 -5.42 17.15 9.97
C SER A 18 -3.96 17.21 10.43
N ILE A 19 -3.70 16.85 11.69
CA ILE A 19 -2.33 16.74 12.22
C ILE A 19 -1.58 15.59 11.55
N GLY A 20 -2.25 14.45 11.33
CA GLY A 20 -1.67 13.30 10.65
C GLY A 20 -1.23 13.63 9.23
N ASP A 21 -2.07 14.33 8.47
CA ASP A 21 -1.78 14.74 7.09
C ASP A 21 -0.54 15.66 7.02
N THR A 22 -0.50 16.67 7.89
CA THR A 22 0.67 17.56 8.04
C THR A 22 1.92 16.78 8.47
N GLY A 23 1.76 15.81 9.38
CA GLY A 23 2.84 14.97 9.87
C GLY A 23 3.49 14.11 8.78
N VAL A 24 2.73 13.62 7.80
CA VAL A 24 3.26 12.85 6.65
C VAL A 24 4.20 13.71 5.81
N HIS A 25 3.84 14.98 5.55
CA HIS A 25 4.69 15.90 4.81
C HIS A 25 6.01 16.20 5.55
N ILE A 26 5.96 16.44 6.86
CA ILE A 26 7.15 16.65 7.69
C ILE A 26 8.02 15.38 7.71
N PHE A 27 7.40 14.20 7.86
CA PHE A 27 8.10 12.93 7.85
C PHE A 27 8.84 12.69 6.52
N PHE A 28 8.20 12.98 5.39
CA PHE A 28 8.81 12.85 4.07
C PHE A 28 10.05 13.76 3.93
N PHE A 29 9.94 15.01 4.36
CA PHE A 29 11.07 15.95 4.35
C PHE A 29 12.22 15.48 5.26
N CYS A 30 11.90 15.09 6.50
CA CYS A 30 12.88 14.62 7.47
C CYS A 30 13.57 13.32 7.01
N SER A 31 12.83 12.40 6.37
CA SER A 31 13.38 11.17 5.81
C SER A 31 14.43 11.45 4.72
N GLY A 32 14.18 12.43 3.84
CA GLY A 32 15.16 12.85 2.83
C GLY A 32 16.39 13.54 3.43
N PHE A 33 16.18 14.42 4.41
CA PHE A 33 17.26 15.12 5.09
C PHE A 33 18.18 14.18 5.89
N GLY A 34 17.59 13.22 6.61
CA GLY A 34 18.34 12.19 7.33
C GLY A 34 19.18 11.31 6.39
N LEU A 35 18.66 11.02 5.19
CA LEU A 35 19.41 10.29 4.17
C LEU A 35 20.62 11.08 3.67
N TYR A 36 20.47 12.38 3.43
CA TYR A 36 21.56 13.26 3.02
C TYR A 36 22.66 13.35 4.10
N LEU A 37 22.29 13.54 5.37
CA LEU A 37 23.25 13.53 6.48
C LEU A 37 23.95 12.17 6.64
N SER A 38 23.25 11.06 6.37
CA SER A 38 23.83 9.72 6.37
C SER A 38 24.88 9.56 5.25
N TYR A 39 24.60 10.10 4.07
CA TYR A 39 25.52 10.09 2.93
C TYR A 39 26.83 10.85 3.21
N LEU A 40 26.76 11.99 3.91
CA LEU A 40 27.96 12.74 4.32
C LEU A 40 28.86 11.97 5.29
N LYS A 41 28.28 11.12 6.15
CA LYS A 41 29.03 10.33 7.15
C LYS A 41 29.58 9.02 6.59
N LYS A 42 28.86 8.40 5.66
CA LYS A 42 29.27 7.19 4.94
C LYS A 42 28.82 7.33 3.49
N PRO A 43 29.75 7.50 2.53
CA PRO A 43 29.41 7.55 1.12
C PRO A 43 29.00 6.15 0.67
N ILE A 44 27.71 5.84 0.84
CA ILE A 44 27.06 4.68 0.23
C ILE A 44 26.61 5.11 -1.15
N THR A 45 26.98 4.37 -2.18
CA THR A 45 26.54 4.65 -3.54
C THR A 45 25.01 4.66 -3.58
N LEU A 46 24.41 5.69 -4.20
CA LEU A 46 22.95 5.83 -4.30
C LEU A 46 22.29 4.56 -4.85
N GLY A 47 22.95 3.89 -5.80
CA GLY A 47 22.52 2.61 -6.36
C GLY A 47 22.41 1.49 -5.32
N GLU A 48 23.39 1.33 -4.45
CA GLU A 48 23.37 0.30 -3.40
C GLU A 48 22.30 0.58 -2.35
N PHE A 49 22.09 1.86 -2.00
CA PHE A 49 21.03 2.25 -1.08
C PHE A 49 19.64 1.93 -1.66
N LEU A 50 19.42 2.30 -2.92
CA LEU A 50 18.17 2.00 -3.62
C LEU A 50 17.97 0.50 -3.74
N GLN A 51 18.98 -0.27 -4.17
CA GLN A 51 18.89 -1.72 -4.31
C GLN A 51 18.51 -2.41 -2.99
N LYS A 52 19.15 -2.04 -1.88
CA LYS A 52 18.80 -2.58 -0.55
C LYS A 52 17.35 -2.28 -0.16
N ARG A 53 16.86 -1.07 -0.48
CA ARG A 53 15.49 -0.65 -0.20
C ARG A 53 14.47 -1.34 -1.11
N PHE A 54 14.77 -1.44 -2.40
CA PHE A 54 13.93 -2.17 -3.37
C PHE A 54 13.82 -3.63 -2.99
N ILE A 55 14.92 -4.34 -2.74
CA ILE A 55 14.86 -5.77 -2.36
C ILE A 55 14.06 -5.97 -1.07
N LYS A 56 14.31 -5.15 -0.04
CA LYS A 56 13.67 -5.31 1.27
C LYS A 56 12.17 -5.00 1.25
N ILE A 57 11.69 -4.13 0.36
CA ILE A 57 10.28 -3.71 0.31
C ILE A 57 9.51 -4.44 -0.81
N TYR A 58 10.12 -4.58 -1.98
CA TYR A 58 9.46 -5.12 -3.18
C TYR A 58 9.31 -6.64 -3.13
N ILE A 59 10.30 -7.38 -2.60
CA ILE A 59 10.19 -8.84 -2.45
C ILE A 59 9.02 -9.25 -1.53
N PRO A 60 8.90 -8.75 -0.28
CA PRO A 60 7.77 -9.14 0.57
C PRO A 60 6.43 -8.71 -0.02
N TYR A 61 6.39 -7.59 -0.75
CA TYR A 61 5.20 -7.18 -1.48
C TYR A 61 4.78 -8.19 -2.56
N ILE A 62 5.71 -8.63 -3.43
CA ILE A 62 5.41 -9.65 -4.44
C ILE A 62 4.93 -10.96 -3.80
N ILE A 63 5.53 -11.37 -2.68
CA ILE A 63 5.11 -12.58 -1.96
C ILE A 63 3.64 -12.46 -1.53
N VAL A 64 3.28 -11.33 -0.90
CA VAL A 64 1.91 -11.05 -0.47
C VAL A 64 0.93 -11.06 -1.65
N ILE A 65 1.28 -10.42 -2.76
CA ILE A 65 0.44 -10.38 -3.97
C ILE A 65 0.28 -11.78 -4.57
N THR A 66 1.35 -12.57 -4.62
CA THR A 66 1.32 -13.94 -5.13
C THR A 66 0.37 -14.80 -4.30
N VAL A 67 0.48 -14.75 -2.97
CA VAL A 67 -0.43 -15.46 -2.05
C VAL A 67 -1.88 -14.98 -2.24
N SER A 68 -2.10 -13.68 -2.44
CA SER A 68 -3.45 -13.10 -2.61
C SER A 68 -4.12 -13.56 -3.91
N VAL A 69 -3.37 -13.69 -5.01
CA VAL A 69 -3.88 -14.16 -6.31
C VAL A 69 -4.11 -15.68 -6.33
N LEU A 70 -3.35 -16.45 -5.52
CA LEU A 70 -3.59 -17.90 -5.37
C LEU A 70 -4.95 -18.23 -4.75
N LEU A 71 -5.56 -17.30 -4.01
CA LEU A 71 -6.88 -17.45 -3.41
C LEU A 71 -7.95 -16.85 -4.34
N PRO A 72 -8.71 -17.65 -5.11
CA PRO A 72 -9.52 -17.19 -6.24
C PRO A 72 -10.79 -16.41 -5.88
N TYR A 73 -10.98 -16.02 -4.61
CA TYR A 73 -12.25 -15.46 -4.14
C TYR A 73 -12.53 -14.01 -4.61
N MET A 74 -11.55 -13.32 -5.21
CA MET A 74 -11.68 -11.92 -5.66
C MET A 74 -11.41 -11.69 -7.16
N THR A 75 -10.99 -12.70 -7.92
CA THR A 75 -10.59 -12.55 -9.33
C THR A 75 -11.68 -12.98 -10.32
N GLN A 76 -12.93 -13.15 -9.87
CA GLN A 76 -14.00 -13.77 -10.68
C GLN A 76 -14.32 -13.00 -11.98
N ASP A 77 -14.11 -11.68 -12.02
CA ASP A 77 -14.46 -10.83 -13.17
C ASP A 77 -13.27 -10.43 -14.08
N LEU A 78 -12.02 -10.71 -13.67
CA LEU A 78 -10.82 -10.26 -14.38
C LEU A 78 -9.79 -11.39 -14.52
N ASN A 79 -9.14 -11.45 -15.69
CA ASN A 79 -8.01 -12.37 -15.91
C ASN A 79 -6.98 -12.25 -14.77
N ALA A 80 -6.83 -13.31 -13.97
CA ALA A 80 -5.95 -13.34 -12.79
C ALA A 80 -4.51 -12.91 -13.13
N ALA A 81 -4.03 -13.26 -14.33
CA ALA A 81 -2.73 -12.82 -14.84
C ALA A 81 -2.62 -11.29 -15.00
N LYS A 82 -3.67 -10.61 -15.46
CA LYS A 82 -3.68 -9.14 -15.60
C LYS A 82 -3.70 -8.44 -14.24
N VAL A 83 -4.42 -8.99 -13.26
CA VAL A 83 -4.46 -8.49 -11.88
C VAL A 83 -3.11 -8.67 -11.18
N TYR A 84 -2.45 -9.81 -11.40
CA TYR A 84 -1.11 -10.06 -10.87
C TYR A 84 -0.08 -9.09 -11.47
N LEU A 85 -0.06 -8.97 -12.81
CA LEU A 85 0.86 -8.07 -13.50
C LEU A 85 0.62 -6.60 -13.14
N SER A 86 -0.62 -6.18 -12.87
CA SER A 86 -0.93 -4.80 -12.46
C SER A 86 -0.32 -4.41 -11.13
N HIS A 87 -0.26 -5.37 -10.21
CA HIS A 87 0.34 -5.19 -8.91
C HIS A 87 1.86 -5.30 -8.96
N VAL A 88 2.41 -6.29 -9.67
CA VAL A 88 3.86 -6.48 -9.80
C VAL A 88 4.50 -5.30 -10.56
N LEU A 89 3.95 -4.89 -11.70
CA LEU A 89 4.49 -3.80 -12.52
C LEU A 89 4.02 -2.41 -12.05
N LEU A 90 3.23 -2.34 -10.97
CA LEU A 90 2.68 -1.10 -10.40
C LEU A 90 1.86 -0.24 -11.39
N PHE A 91 1.47 -0.79 -12.55
CA PHE A 91 0.65 -0.03 -13.51
C PHE A 91 -0.76 0.24 -13.01
N LYS A 92 -1.17 -0.38 -11.90
CA LYS A 92 -2.44 -0.09 -11.22
C LYS A 92 -2.61 1.39 -10.87
N ILE A 93 -1.52 2.13 -10.65
CA ILE A 93 -1.55 3.57 -10.35
C ILE A 93 -2.09 4.39 -11.55
N PHE A 94 -2.02 3.84 -12.77
CA PHE A 94 -2.48 4.51 -13.98
C PHE A 94 -3.86 4.03 -14.45
N LEU A 95 -4.33 2.88 -13.95
CA LEU A 95 -5.55 2.22 -14.40
C LEU A 95 -6.48 1.97 -13.21
N PRO A 96 -7.53 2.79 -13.02
CA PRO A 96 -8.40 2.73 -11.84
C PRO A 96 -9.13 1.39 -11.69
N VAL A 97 -9.33 0.66 -12.80
CA VAL A 97 -9.91 -0.69 -12.82
C VAL A 97 -9.12 -1.68 -11.94
N TYR A 98 -7.82 -1.46 -11.74
CA TYR A 98 -6.98 -2.35 -10.94
C TYR A 98 -6.67 -1.82 -9.53
N GLU A 99 -7.03 -0.57 -9.22
CA GLU A 99 -6.83 0.01 -7.88
C GLU A 99 -7.65 -0.73 -6.82
N GLU A 100 -8.91 -1.03 -7.15
CA GLU A 100 -9.88 -1.74 -6.29
C GLU A 100 -9.71 -3.26 -6.34
N SER A 101 -8.98 -3.80 -7.33
CA SER A 101 -8.95 -5.25 -7.62
C SER A 101 -8.40 -6.12 -6.47
N LEU A 102 -7.54 -5.56 -5.61
CA LEU A 102 -7.12 -6.17 -4.35
C LEU A 102 -7.49 -5.33 -3.12
N GLY A 103 -8.20 -4.21 -3.26
CA GLY A 103 -8.59 -3.31 -2.16
C GLY A 103 -7.44 -2.75 -1.28
N PRO A 104 -7.74 -1.78 -0.38
CA PRO A 104 -6.74 -1.23 0.55
C PRO A 104 -6.23 -2.26 1.59
N PHE A 105 -7.02 -3.31 1.83
CA PHE A 105 -6.77 -4.38 2.81
C PHE A 105 -7.05 -5.78 2.22
N GLY A 106 -6.66 -6.04 0.97
CA GLY A 106 -7.06 -7.25 0.22
C GLY A 106 -6.99 -8.58 0.97
N LEU A 107 -5.84 -8.86 1.58
CA LEU A 107 -5.64 -10.07 2.39
C LEU A 107 -6.62 -10.16 3.57
N PHE A 108 -6.83 -9.04 4.27
CA PHE A 108 -7.77 -8.99 5.39
C PHE A 108 -9.20 -9.21 4.89
N ARG A 109 -9.60 -8.53 3.81
CA ARG A 109 -10.93 -8.73 3.19
C ARG A 109 -11.15 -10.18 2.77
N GLN A 110 -10.15 -10.81 2.15
CA GLN A 110 -10.19 -12.24 1.78
C GLN A 110 -10.39 -13.13 3.00
N LEU A 111 -9.60 -12.95 4.07
CA LEU A 111 -9.73 -13.75 5.30
C LEU A 111 -11.12 -13.62 5.93
N PHE A 112 -11.67 -12.41 6.03
CA PHE A 112 -13.01 -12.20 6.59
C PHE A 112 -14.13 -12.79 5.71
N SER A 113 -13.97 -12.76 4.39
CA SER A 113 -14.94 -13.39 3.47
C SER A 113 -14.93 -14.92 3.56
N SER A 114 -13.74 -15.54 3.68
CA SER A 114 -13.63 -17.00 3.86
C SER A 114 -14.18 -17.45 5.21
N ILE A 115 -13.94 -16.70 6.28
CA ILE A 115 -14.51 -16.97 7.61
C ILE A 115 -16.04 -16.88 7.58
N SER A 116 -16.59 -15.83 6.95
CA SER A 116 -18.05 -15.65 6.85
C SER A 116 -18.73 -16.79 6.07
N TYR A 117 -18.06 -17.34 5.05
CA TYR A 117 -18.56 -18.47 4.27
C TYR A 117 -18.55 -19.79 5.06
N SER A 118 -17.58 -19.97 5.97
CA SER A 118 -17.53 -21.14 6.86
C SER A 118 -18.61 -21.14 7.96
N TYR A 119 -19.21 -19.99 8.29
CA TYR A 119 -20.29 -19.87 9.29
C TYR A 119 -21.71 -19.99 8.69
N GLN A 120 -21.84 -20.20 7.37
CA GLN A 120 -23.13 -20.41 6.68
C GLN A 120 -23.40 -21.89 6.30
N LEU A 121 -22.55 -22.81 6.77
CA LEU A 121 -22.73 -24.28 6.69
C LEU A 121 -22.99 -24.83 8.10
#